data_AF-A0A1Y4DVT4-F1
#
_entry.id   AF-A0A1Y4DVT4-F1
#
_cell.length_a   1.000
_cell.length_b   1.000
_cell.length_c   1.000
_cell.angle_alpha   90.00
_cell.angle_beta   90.00
_cell.angle_gamma   90.00
#
_symmetry.space_group_name_H-M   'P 1'
#
loop_
_entity.id
_entity.type
_entity.pdbx_description
1 polymer ?
#
loop_
_entity_poly.entity_id
_entity_poly.type
_entity_poly.pdbx_seq_one_letter_code
_entity_poly.pdbx_strand_id
1 'polypeptide(L)'
;MNMGMAFRIERLLPLAFVASAVTGIGLHIAGHGTSHETWHNWGVAHVVASFIWLLSVMPHVRRHKHWYKTLVSKRVTCKRLITFFLSIAFLIVAVTGILLVAYVEGPGSSIGLWHYKLGILLWVLSLIHALYRK
;
A
#
# COMPACT_ATOMS: atom_id res chain seq x y z
N MET A 1 7.61 -4.75 -22.20
CA MET A 1 6.20 -4.70 -21.75
C MET A 1 5.41 -4.00 -22.84
N ASN A 2 4.41 -4.65 -23.44
CA ASN A 2 3.62 -4.04 -24.52
C ASN A 2 2.82 -2.83 -24.00
N MET A 3 2.65 -1.82 -24.84
CA MET A 3 2.05 -0.51 -24.50
C MET A 3 0.68 -0.65 -23.81
N GLY A 4 -0.17 -1.58 -24.28
CA GLY A 4 -1.49 -1.83 -23.71
C GLY A 4 -1.51 -2.54 -22.35
N MET A 5 -0.43 -3.23 -21.97
CA MET A 5 -0.30 -3.78 -20.60
C MET A 5 0.13 -2.68 -19.63
N ALA A 6 1.04 -1.80 -20.06
CA ALA A 6 1.49 -0.67 -19.25
C ALA A 6 0.33 0.28 -18.89
N PHE A 7 -0.52 0.59 -19.86
CA PHE A 7 -1.70 1.43 -19.66
C PHE A 7 -2.73 0.83 -18.68
N ARG A 8 -2.97 -0.49 -18.75
CA ARG A 8 -3.90 -1.18 -17.84
C ARG A 8 -3.38 -1.21 -16.41
N ILE A 9 -2.09 -1.48 -16.23
CA ILE A 9 -1.44 -1.47 -14.91
C ILE A 9 -1.47 -0.07 -14.28
N GLU A 10 -1.24 0.98 -15.07
CA GLU A 10 -1.24 2.36 -14.57
C GLU A 10 -2.61 2.83 -14.07
N ARG A 11 -3.71 2.25 -14.59
CA ARG A 11 -5.07 2.49 -14.10
C ARG A 11 -5.45 1.57 -12.94
N LEU A 12 -5.02 0.31 -12.98
CA LEU A 12 -5.33 -0.67 -11.94
C LEU A 12 -4.64 -0.33 -10.61
N LEU A 13 -3.39 0.13 -10.66
CA LEU A 13 -2.60 0.49 -9.47
C LEU A 13 -3.33 1.49 -8.54
N PRO A 14 -3.75 2.69 -8.98
CA PRO A 14 -4.43 3.64 -8.11
C PRO A 14 -5.81 3.14 -7.66
N LEU A 15 -6.54 2.40 -8.50
CA LEU A 15 -7.85 1.84 -8.13
C LEU A 15 -7.73 0.77 -7.04
N ALA A 16 -6.81 -0.18 -7.21
CA ALA A 16 -6.55 -1.22 -6.22
C ALA A 16 -5.98 -0.62 -4.92
N PHE A 17 -5.19 0.46 -5.03
CA PHE A 17 -4.69 1.17 -3.85
C PHE A 17 -5.82 1.81 -3.04
N VAL A 18 -6.75 2.51 -3.71
CA VAL A 18 -7.93 3.10 -3.05
C VAL A 18 -8.81 2.01 -2.46
N ALA A 19 -9.04 0.90 -3.18
CA ALA A 19 -9.80 -0.23 -2.66
C ALA A 19 -9.17 -0.84 -1.39
N SER A 20 -7.84 -1.00 -1.37
CA SER A 20 -7.10 -1.46 -0.19
C SER A 20 -7.24 -0.49 0.99
N ALA A 21 -7.13 0.82 0.73
CA ALA A 21 -7.30 1.84 1.78
C ALA A 21 -8.72 1.86 2.36
N VAL A 22 -9.76 1.84 1.51
CA VAL A 22 -11.16 1.85 1.94
C VAL A 22 -11.48 0.60 2.77
N THR A 23 -11.07 -0.58 2.28
CA THR A 23 -11.28 -1.83 3.00
C THR A 23 -10.48 -1.92 4.29
N GLY A 24 -9.28 -1.34 4.36
CA GLY A 24 -8.47 -1.26 5.58
C GLY A 24 -9.10 -0.36 6.66
N ILE A 25 -9.68 0.77 6.25
CA ILE A 25 -10.47 1.64 7.15
C ILE A 25 -11.71 0.90 7.65
N GLY A 26 -12.45 0.24 6.74
CA GLY A 26 -13.62 -0.56 7.09
C GLY A 26 -13.29 -1.68 8.08
N LEU A 27 -12.20 -2.42 7.85
CA LEU A 27 -11.69 -3.45 8.76
C LEU A 27 -11.35 -2.89 10.15
N HIS A 28 -10.69 -1.72 10.20
CA HIS A 28 -10.34 -1.10 11.47
C HIS A 28 -11.59 -0.64 12.25
N ILE A 29 -12.59 -0.08 11.57
CA ILE A 29 -13.87 0.28 12.18
C ILE A 29 -14.60 -0.96 12.66
N ALA A 30 -14.71 -2.00 11.83
CA ALA A 30 -15.36 -3.26 12.18
C ALA A 30 -14.70 -3.98 13.36
N GLY A 31 -13.38 -3.82 13.53
CA GLY A 31 -12.63 -4.35 14.67
C GLY A 31 -13.00 -3.74 16.04
N HIS A 32 -13.71 -2.60 16.07
CA HIS A 32 -14.29 -2.02 17.29
C HIS A 32 -15.73 -2.49 17.54
N GLY A 33 -16.35 -3.17 16.58
CA GLY A 33 -17.71 -3.69 16.68
C GLY A 33 -17.77 -5.07 17.36
N THR A 34 -18.98 -5.57 17.55
CA THR A 34 -19.24 -6.89 18.16
C THR A 34 -19.43 -8.02 17.13
N SER A 35 -19.59 -7.68 15.85
CA SER A 35 -19.84 -8.68 14.79
C SER A 35 -18.54 -9.25 14.22
N HIS A 36 -18.23 -10.49 14.60
CA HIS A 36 -17.10 -11.24 14.05
C HIS A 36 -17.22 -11.43 12.53
N GLU A 37 -18.42 -11.70 12.03
CA GLU A 37 -18.68 -11.86 10.59
C GLU A 37 -18.35 -10.58 9.82
N THR A 38 -18.76 -9.42 10.33
CA THR A 38 -18.46 -8.12 9.70
C THR A 38 -16.96 -7.88 9.66
N TRP A 39 -16.26 -8.12 10.77
CA TRP A 39 -14.80 -8.01 10.82
C TRP A 39 -14.11 -8.96 9.83
N HIS A 40 -14.57 -10.22 9.76
CA HIS A 40 -14.03 -11.22 8.84
C HIS A 40 -14.22 -10.82 7.38
N ASN A 41 -15.42 -10.37 6.99
CA ASN A 41 -15.73 -9.96 5.63
C ASN A 41 -14.88 -8.77 5.18
N TRP A 42 -14.70 -7.76 6.04
CA TRP A 42 -13.77 -6.67 5.76
C TRP A 42 -12.32 -7.14 5.68
N GLY A 43 -11.93 -8.12 6.49
CA GLY A 43 -10.61 -8.75 6.47
C GLY A 43 -10.31 -9.41 5.12
N VAL A 44 -11.24 -10.25 4.64
CA VAL A 44 -11.13 -10.90 3.32
C VAL A 44 -11.06 -9.86 2.20
N ALA A 45 -11.96 -8.87 2.22
CA ALA A 45 -11.96 -7.80 1.22
C ALA A 45 -10.64 -7.02 1.20
N HIS A 46 -10.08 -6.72 2.38
CA HIS A 46 -8.82 -6.02 2.50
C HIS A 46 -7.64 -6.84 1.96
N VAL A 47 -7.56 -8.13 2.29
CA VAL A 47 -6.51 -9.02 1.79
C VAL A 47 -6.57 -9.13 0.26
N VAL A 48 -7.75 -9.33 -0.31
CA VAL A 48 -7.94 -9.43 -1.78
C VAL A 48 -7.53 -8.13 -2.47
N ALA A 49 -8.03 -6.98 -2.00
CA ALA A 49 -7.70 -5.68 -2.58
C ALA A 49 -6.19 -5.37 -2.48
N SER A 50 -5.59 -5.64 -1.33
CA SER A 50 -4.15 -5.45 -1.09
C SER A 50 -3.31 -6.38 -1.95
N PHE A 51 -3.72 -7.62 -2.18
CA PHE A 51 -3.02 -8.55 -3.05
C PHE A 51 -3.01 -8.08 -4.51
N ILE A 52 -4.17 -7.64 -5.03
CA ILE A 52 -4.27 -7.05 -6.38
C ILE A 52 -3.39 -5.80 -6.51
N TRP A 53 -3.36 -4.97 -5.47
CA TRP A 53 -2.51 -3.79 -5.43
C TRP A 53 -1.02 -4.16 -5.43
N LEU A 54 -0.58 -5.14 -4.65
CA LEU A 54 0.81 -5.63 -4.64
C LEU A 54 1.24 -6.14 -6.02
N LEU A 55 0.40 -6.93 -6.69
CA LEU A 55 0.65 -7.41 -8.05
C LEU A 55 0.78 -6.25 -9.05
N SER A 56 -0.01 -5.18 -8.86
CA SER A 56 0.02 -3.98 -9.70
C SER A 56 1.23 -3.08 -9.42
N VAL A 57 1.75 -3.06 -8.20
CA VAL A 57 2.96 -2.32 -7.80
C VAL A 57 4.22 -2.89 -8.46
N MET A 58 4.34 -4.21 -8.58
CA MET A 58 5.53 -4.85 -9.15
C MET A 58 5.97 -4.29 -10.52
N PRO A 59 5.10 -4.23 -11.56
CA PRO A 59 5.46 -3.63 -12.84
C PRO A 59 5.71 -2.12 -12.75
N HIS A 60 5.00 -1.39 -11.87
CA HIS A 60 5.24 0.03 -11.64
C HIS A 60 6.66 0.29 -11.14
N VAL A 61 7.08 -0.40 -10.07
CA VAL A 61 8.44 -0.28 -9.51
C VAL A 61 9.50 -0.70 -10.53
N ARG A 62 9.26 -1.78 -11.29
CA ARG A 62 10.18 -2.23 -12.35
C ARG A 62 10.39 -1.17 -13.44
N ARG A 63 9.34 -0.45 -13.85
CA ARG A 63 9.43 0.66 -14.82
C ARG A 63 10.34 1.78 -14.28
N HIS A 64 10.26 2.04 -12.98
CA HIS A 64 11.03 3.09 -12.31
C HIS A 64 12.35 2.59 -11.69
N LYS A 65 12.82 1.38 -12.01
CA LYS A 65 14.04 0.80 -11.41
C LYS A 65 15.28 1.69 -11.53
N HIS A 66 15.39 2.48 -12.60
CA HIS A 66 16.52 3.38 -12.81
C HIS A 66 16.52 4.56 -11.84
N TRP A 67 15.34 5.00 -11.36
CA TRP A 67 15.25 6.03 -10.32
C TRP A 67 15.99 5.59 -9.04
N TYR A 68 15.77 4.34 -8.61
CA TYR A 68 16.46 3.76 -7.45
C TYR A 68 17.98 3.68 -7.65
N LYS A 69 18.45 3.38 -8.86
CA LYS A 69 19.90 3.37 -9.17
C LYS A 69 20.55 4.75 -9.06
N THR A 70 19.79 5.81 -9.32
CA THR A 70 20.29 7.19 -9.23
C THR A 70 20.28 7.74 -7.80
N LEU A 71 19.90 6.95 -6.78
CA LEU A 71 19.82 7.40 -5.38
C LEU A 71 21.13 8.02 -4.90
N VAL A 72 22.25 7.37 -5.20
CA VAL A 72 23.61 7.76 -4.75
C VAL A 72 24.23 8.87 -5.62
N SER A 73 23.86 8.98 -6.90
CA SER A 73 24.56 9.83 -7.86
C SER A 73 23.95 11.22 -8.07
N LYS A 74 22.73 11.47 -7.57
CA LYS A 74 22.00 12.73 -7.78
C LYS A 74 21.75 13.47 -6.46
N ARG A 75 21.66 14.80 -6.55
CA ARG A 75 21.33 15.68 -5.43
C ARG A 75 19.98 15.32 -4.79
N VAL A 76 19.89 15.37 -3.46
CA VAL A 76 18.65 15.16 -2.71
C VAL A 76 17.67 16.30 -3.03
N THR A 77 16.43 15.95 -3.39
CA THR A 77 15.34 16.91 -3.61
C THR A 77 14.10 16.45 -2.85
N CYS A 78 13.19 17.38 -2.54
CA CYS A 78 11.95 17.05 -1.81
C CYS A 78 11.16 15.92 -2.50
N LYS A 79 11.02 15.96 -3.83
CA LYS A 79 10.38 14.89 -4.63
C LYS A 79 11.06 13.53 -4.46
N ARG A 80 12.40 13.51 -4.36
CA ARG A 80 13.16 12.26 -4.16
C ARG A 80 12.99 11.72 -2.75
N LEU A 81 12.94 12.60 -1.75
CA LEU A 81 12.66 12.22 -0.36
C LEU A 81 11.25 11.64 -0.22
N ILE A 82 10.23 12.25 -0.83
CA ILE A 82 8.86 11.72 -0.81
C ILE A 82 8.84 10.29 -1.36
N THR A 83 9.41 10.05 -2.55
CA THR A 83 9.44 8.70 -3.14
C THR A 83 10.28 7.71 -2.32
N PHE A 84 11.34 8.19 -1.66
CA PHE A 84 12.17 7.37 -0.76
C PHE A 84 11.38 6.93 0.49
N PHE A 85 10.79 7.87 1.22
CA PHE A 85 9.95 7.57 2.38
C PHE A 85 8.72 6.75 2.00
N LEU A 86 8.13 7.03 0.83
CA LEU A 86 7.05 6.23 0.28
C LEU A 86 7.47 4.77 0.08
N SER A 87 8.67 4.54 -0.46
CA SER A 87 9.20 3.18 -0.68
C SER A 87 9.44 2.44 0.63
N ILE A 88 9.94 3.14 1.66
CA ILE A 88 10.12 2.56 3.01
C ILE A 88 8.76 2.24 3.65
N ALA A 89 7.83 3.20 3.64
CA ALA A 89 6.49 3.00 4.19
C ALA A 89 5.76 1.84 3.50
N PHE A 90 5.86 1.76 2.16
CA PHE A 90 5.34 0.65 1.38
C PHE A 90 5.89 -0.69 1.86
N LEU A 91 7.21 -0.80 2.04
CA LEU A 91 7.84 -2.05 2.48
C LEU A 91 7.37 -2.45 3.89
N ILE A 92 7.33 -1.51 4.83
CA ILE A 92 6.90 -1.78 6.21
C ILE A 92 5.43 -2.21 6.24
N VAL A 93 4.55 -1.52 5.51
CA VAL A 93 3.12 -1.88 5.44
C VAL A 93 2.94 -3.26 4.80
N ALA A 94 3.67 -3.56 3.72
CA ALA A 94 3.60 -4.87 3.08
C ALA A 94 4.06 -6.00 4.02
N VAL A 95 5.20 -5.82 4.70
CA VAL A 95 5.73 -6.82 5.65
C VAL A 95 4.77 -7.00 6.83
N THR A 96 4.31 -5.91 7.44
CA THR A 96 3.36 -5.99 8.57
C THR A 96 2.03 -6.60 8.15
N GLY A 97 1.55 -6.34 6.94
CA GLY A 97 0.34 -6.99 6.39
C GLY A 97 0.50 -8.49 6.22
N ILE A 98 1.64 -8.95 5.68
CA ILE A 98 1.94 -10.38 5.57
C ILE A 98 2.02 -11.03 6.96
N LEU A 99 2.67 -10.38 7.92
CA LEU A 99 2.75 -10.88 9.29
C LEU A 99 1.38 -11.00 9.95
N LEU A 100 0.48 -10.03 9.74
CA LEU A 100 -0.88 -10.07 10.27
C LEU A 100 -1.67 -11.25 9.70
N VAL A 101 -1.57 -11.50 8.39
CA VAL A 101 -2.24 -12.64 7.76
C VAL A 101 -1.66 -13.98 8.23
N ALA A 102 -0.34 -14.05 8.44
CA ALA A 102 0.34 -15.32 8.74
C ALA A 102 0.33 -15.69 10.24
N TYR A 103 0.31 -14.72 11.15
CA TYR A 103 0.63 -14.96 12.57
C TYR A 103 -0.33 -14.32 13.57
N VAL A 104 -1.31 -13.51 13.15
CA VAL A 104 -2.20 -12.80 14.07
C VAL A 104 -3.62 -13.26 13.90
N GLU A 105 -4.20 -13.79 14.99
CA GLU A 105 -5.59 -14.18 15.06
C GLU A 105 -6.42 -13.07 15.70
N GLY A 106 -7.43 -12.59 14.98
CA GLY A 106 -8.40 -11.62 15.50
C GLY A 106 -7.99 -10.14 15.48
N PRO A 107 -8.92 -9.24 15.90
CA PRO A 107 -8.68 -7.80 15.96
C PRO A 107 -7.84 -7.37 17.17
N GLY A 108 -7.36 -6.12 17.16
CA GLY A 108 -6.82 -5.46 18.35
C GLY A 108 -5.33 -5.67 18.64
N SER A 109 -4.58 -6.31 17.74
CA SER A 109 -3.13 -6.48 17.92
C SER A 109 -2.36 -5.15 17.77
N SER A 110 -1.28 -4.99 18.55
CA SER A 110 -0.40 -3.82 18.46
C SER A 110 0.22 -3.67 17.07
N ILE A 111 0.57 -4.80 16.42
CA ILE A 111 1.08 -4.81 15.03
C ILE A 111 0.00 -4.34 14.06
N GLY A 112 -1.26 -4.74 14.26
CA GLY A 112 -2.40 -4.29 13.46
C GLY A 112 -2.62 -2.79 13.54
N LEU A 113 -2.48 -2.20 14.74
CA LEU A 113 -2.59 -0.76 14.92
C LEU A 113 -1.45 0.01 14.23
N TRP A 114 -0.22 -0.49 14.32
CA TRP A 114 0.92 0.10 13.60
C TRP A 114 0.77 -0.03 12.08
N HIS A 115 0.33 -1.18 11.59
CA HIS A 115 0.01 -1.39 10.18
C HIS A 115 -1.03 -0.37 9.69
N TYR A 116 -2.11 -0.16 10.45
CA TYR A 116 -3.14 0.84 10.13
C TYR A 116 -2.58 2.27 10.07
N LYS A 117 -1.84 2.70 11.09
CA LYS A 117 -1.25 4.06 11.13
C LYS A 117 -0.28 4.29 9.96
N LEU A 118 0.58 3.31 9.68
CA LEU A 118 1.50 3.37 8.55
C LEU A 118 0.79 3.27 7.21
N GLY A 119 -0.34 2.55 7.13
CA GLY A 119 -1.21 2.51 5.97
C GLY A 119 -1.81 3.89 5.63
N ILE A 120 -2.27 4.64 6.64
CA ILE A 120 -2.72 6.03 6.45
C ILE A 120 -1.56 6.91 5.95
N LEU A 121 -0.38 6.79 6.58
CA LEU A 121 0.81 7.54 6.14
C LEU A 121 1.17 7.22 4.69
N LEU A 122 1.14 5.93 4.31
CA LEU A 122 1.40 5.46 2.97
C LEU A 122 0.38 6.03 1.97
N TRP A 123 -0.89 6.11 2.34
CA TRP A 123 -1.94 6.74 1.53
C TRP A 123 -1.65 8.22 1.27
N VAL A 124 -1.32 8.99 2.31
CA VAL A 124 -0.97 10.41 2.18
C VAL A 124 0.29 10.59 1.31
N LEU A 125 1.36 9.85 1.58
CA LEU A 125 2.60 9.91 0.79
C LEU A 125 2.37 9.55 -0.68
N SER A 126 1.48 8.59 -0.96
CA SER A 126 1.14 8.19 -2.32
C SER A 126 0.35 9.27 -3.07
N LEU A 127 -0.56 9.96 -2.40
CA LEU A 127 -1.28 11.10 -2.96
C LEU A 127 -0.30 12.23 -3.31
N ILE A 128 0.58 12.59 -2.37
CA ILE A 128 1.63 13.60 -2.61
C ILE A 128 2.52 13.16 -3.78
N HIS A 129 2.98 11.91 -3.80
CA HIS A 129 3.78 11.38 -4.91
C HIS A 129 3.06 11.48 -6.26
N ALA A 130 1.75 11.19 -6.30
CA ALA A 130 0.95 11.31 -7.52
C ALA A 130 0.79 12.77 -7.99
N LEU A 131 0.60 13.72 -7.07
CA LEU A 131 0.47 15.15 -7.38
C LEU A 131 1.79 15.77 -7.85
N TYR A 132 2.91 15.35 -7.26
CA TYR A 132 4.26 15.86 -7.58
C TYR A 132 4.98 15.07 -8.69
N ARG A 133 4.26 14.26 -9.49
CA ARG A 133 4.80 13.46 -10.60
C ARG A 133 5.48 14.24 -11.75
N LYS A 134 5.55 15.57 -11.68
CA LYS A 134 6.23 16.42 -12.67
C LYS A 134 7.70 16.61 -12.33
#